data_AF-A0AA96WH93-F1
#
_entry.id   AF-A0AA96WH93-F1
#
_cell.length_a   1.000
_cell.length_b   1.000
_cell.length_c   1.000
_cell.angle_alpha   90.00
_cell.angle_beta   90.00
_cell.angle_gamma   90.00
#
_symmetry.space_group_name_H-M   'P 1'
#
loop_
_entity.id
_entity.type
_entity.pdbx_description
1 polymer ?
#
loop_
_entity_poly.entity_id
_entity_poly.type
_entity_poly.pdbx_seq_one_letter_code
_entity_poly.pdbx_strand_id
1 'polypeptide(L)'
;MQNKILLFILCLLTACASEKTFEAKNQTTTNPNIASTSEVQNTPGTQPVEESQLSQNSTSDEKVTAAKLSSQDKNKLLEIDQNNYKNIPVKIVLPTYIPDGFKVEKVEVGDDKRFGPGYSITYSDDSNNCFEISGASGGFGAGAEDFEIITVNSKALGNVELGYTQFDQVTNQPRIGFNQFTVQGVIPSEQQYSFWSPGIVNSQCNAIEFQEAAKIVESLDYLNP
;
A
#
# COMPACT_ATOMS: atom_id res chain seq x y z
N MET A 1 58.70 0.48 -17.92
CA MET A 1 58.57 1.52 -18.97
C MET A 1 57.11 1.60 -19.39
N GLN A 2 56.51 2.80 -19.33
CA GLN A 2 55.27 3.27 -19.99
C GLN A 2 53.99 2.48 -19.69
N ASN A 3 53.10 2.86 -18.75
CA ASN A 3 52.35 4.12 -18.60
C ASN A 3 51.71 4.62 -19.90
N LYS A 4 50.44 4.27 -20.13
CA LYS A 4 49.55 4.89 -21.12
C LYS A 4 48.27 5.36 -20.44
N ILE A 5 48.29 6.63 -20.04
CA ILE A 5 47.12 7.48 -19.85
C ILE A 5 47.10 8.38 -21.09
N LEU A 6 46.03 8.36 -21.90
CA LEU A 6 45.59 9.57 -22.61
C LEU A 6 44.17 9.44 -23.18
N LEU A 7 43.30 10.32 -22.64
CA LEU A 7 42.20 11.07 -23.26
C LEU A 7 41.24 10.36 -24.24
N PHE A 8 39.96 10.33 -23.86
CA PHE A 8 38.89 10.85 -24.71
C PHE A 8 37.90 11.64 -23.85
N ILE A 9 37.88 12.95 -24.06
CA ILE A 9 36.98 13.95 -23.46
C ILE A 9 36.06 14.48 -24.57
N LEU A 10 34.80 14.69 -24.21
CA LEU A 10 33.77 15.54 -24.84
C LEU A 10 33.17 15.16 -26.21
N CYS A 11 31.84 14.93 -26.19
CA CYS A 11 30.79 15.45 -27.10
C CYS A 11 29.51 14.63 -26.79
N LEU A 12 28.29 15.13 -26.61
CA LEU A 12 27.64 16.42 -26.81
C LEU A 12 26.38 16.41 -25.93
N LEU A 13 26.25 17.35 -25.00
CA LEU A 13 24.97 17.76 -24.44
C LEU A 13 24.28 18.63 -25.50
N THR A 14 23.21 18.14 -26.11
CA THR A 14 22.27 18.99 -26.85
C THR A 14 20.90 18.87 -26.21
N ALA A 15 20.48 20.00 -25.65
CA ALA A 15 19.17 20.24 -25.09
C ALA A 15 18.11 20.15 -26.18
N CYS A 16 16.99 19.53 -25.86
CA CYS A 16 15.70 19.82 -26.48
C CYS A 16 14.72 20.13 -25.36
N ALA A 17 14.66 21.41 -24.99
CA ALA A 17 13.53 21.97 -24.28
C ALA A 17 12.42 22.19 -25.32
N SER A 18 11.33 21.42 -25.23
CA SER A 18 10.07 21.78 -25.89
C SER A 18 9.08 22.20 -24.81
N GLU A 19 8.96 23.51 -24.62
CA GLU A 19 7.86 24.13 -23.89
C GLU A 19 6.56 23.83 -24.64
N LYS A 20 5.65 23.06 -24.01
CA LYS A 20 4.25 23.02 -24.43
C LYS A 20 3.45 23.82 -23.41
N THR A 21 3.16 25.05 -23.80
CA THR A 21 2.17 25.93 -23.17
C THR A 21 0.80 25.26 -23.27
N PHE A 22 0.24 24.84 -22.15
CA PHE A 22 -1.15 24.38 -22.07
C PHE A 22 -2.02 25.57 -21.64
N GLU A 23 -2.85 26.07 -22.56
CA GLU A 23 -3.86 27.08 -22.26
C GLU A 23 -4.99 26.46 -21.42
N ALA A 24 -5.17 26.95 -20.20
CA ALA A 24 -6.34 26.67 -19.39
C ALA A 24 -7.52 27.54 -19.84
N LYS A 25 -8.53 26.94 -20.45
CA LYS A 25 -9.83 27.59 -20.66
C LYS A 25 -10.62 27.58 -19.35
N ASN A 26 -10.66 28.74 -18.70
CA ASN A 26 -11.66 29.08 -17.69
C ASN A 26 -13.04 29.11 -18.33
N GLN A 27 -13.94 28.23 -17.87
CA GLN A 27 -15.38 28.41 -18.06
C GLN A 27 -16.04 28.62 -16.70
N THR A 28 -16.15 29.90 -16.35
CA THR A 28 -17.11 30.42 -15.39
C THR A 28 -18.51 30.25 -15.97
N THR A 29 -19.36 29.46 -15.31
CA THR A 29 -20.80 29.54 -15.54
C THR A 29 -21.45 29.97 -14.24
N THR A 30 -21.73 31.27 -14.16
CA THR A 30 -22.67 31.88 -13.23
C THR A 30 -24.09 31.60 -13.73
N ASN A 31 -25.00 31.19 -12.85
CA ASN A 31 -26.35 31.75 -12.87
C ASN A 31 -26.99 31.74 -11.47
N PRO A 32 -27.78 32.78 -11.10
CA PRO A 32 -28.18 33.10 -9.74
C PRO A 32 -29.65 32.71 -9.44
N ASN A 33 -30.07 33.08 -8.22
CA ASN A 33 -31.45 33.19 -7.68
C ASN A 33 -32.08 31.89 -7.11
N ILE A 34 -32.81 31.87 -5.98
CA ILE A 34 -33.28 32.88 -5.00
C ILE A 34 -33.91 32.13 -3.80
N ALA A 35 -33.90 32.77 -2.61
CA ALA A 35 -34.81 32.67 -1.44
C ALA A 35 -34.81 31.44 -0.47
N SER A 36 -34.24 31.70 0.71
CA SER A 36 -34.85 31.79 2.05
C SER A 36 -36.10 31.02 2.50
N THR A 37 -35.98 30.58 3.77
CA THR A 37 -36.95 30.51 4.91
C THR A 37 -37.89 29.31 5.07
N SER A 38 -37.60 28.46 6.07
CA SER A 38 -38.30 28.39 7.38
C SER A 38 -38.57 26.97 7.93
N GLU A 39 -38.28 26.84 9.23
CA GLU A 39 -39.00 26.10 10.29
C GLU A 39 -38.97 24.56 10.42
N VAL A 40 -38.16 24.12 11.40
CA VAL A 40 -38.49 23.31 12.58
C VAL A 40 -39.68 22.34 12.49
N GLN A 41 -39.40 21.05 12.62
CA GLN A 41 -40.23 20.13 13.39
C GLN A 41 -39.38 19.10 14.14
N ASN A 42 -39.38 19.24 15.47
CA ASN A 42 -38.90 18.26 16.43
C ASN A 42 -39.86 17.06 16.47
N THR A 43 -39.32 15.85 16.41
CA THR A 43 -39.94 14.66 17.01
C THR A 43 -38.86 13.78 17.63
N PRO A 44 -39.01 13.34 18.90
CA PRO A 44 -38.04 12.48 19.58
C PRO A 44 -38.29 11.02 19.18
N GLY A 45 -37.32 10.42 18.49
CA GLY A 45 -37.34 9.02 18.07
C GLY A 45 -36.10 8.28 18.56
N THR A 46 -36.34 7.26 19.37
CA THR A 46 -35.41 6.36 20.07
C THR A 46 -34.33 5.73 19.15
N GLN A 47 -33.13 5.56 19.72
CA GLN A 47 -31.89 4.98 19.20
C GLN A 47 -32.02 3.83 18.18
N PRO A 48 -31.08 3.81 17.21
CA PRO A 48 -30.33 2.61 16.86
C PRO A 48 -28.82 2.95 16.80
N VAL A 49 -28.14 2.99 17.95
CA VAL A 49 -26.69 3.30 17.99
C VAL A 49 -25.87 2.12 18.50
N GLU A 50 -26.49 1.14 19.17
CA GLU A 50 -25.76 0.10 19.91
C GLU A 50 -25.50 -1.18 19.08
N GLU A 51 -26.28 -1.45 18.04
CA GLU A 51 -26.17 -2.69 17.24
C GLU A 51 -25.07 -2.60 16.16
N SER A 52 -24.81 -1.40 15.62
CA SER A 52 -23.79 -1.20 14.58
C SER A 52 -22.35 -1.33 15.11
N GLN A 53 -22.10 -0.90 16.36
CA GLN A 53 -20.74 -0.93 16.92
C GLN A 53 -20.32 -2.34 17.39
N LEU A 54 -21.29 -3.16 17.82
CA LEU A 54 -21.01 -4.54 18.24
C LEU A 54 -20.68 -5.43 17.03
N SER A 55 -21.36 -5.24 15.91
CA SER A 55 -21.11 -5.99 14.67
C SER A 55 -19.77 -5.62 14.03
N GLN A 56 -19.41 -4.33 13.97
CA GLN A 56 -18.13 -3.89 13.38
C GLN A 56 -16.90 -4.37 14.18
N ASN A 57 -16.98 -4.37 15.52
CA ASN A 57 -15.90 -4.90 16.35
C ASN A 57 -15.69 -6.41 16.12
N SER A 58 -16.77 -7.17 15.95
CA SER A 58 -16.69 -8.62 15.73
C SER A 58 -16.01 -9.01 14.42
N THR A 59 -16.24 -8.26 13.35
CA THR A 59 -15.60 -8.50 12.04
C THR A 59 -14.12 -8.09 12.02
N SER A 60 -13.77 -7.00 12.71
CA SER A 60 -12.37 -6.58 12.86
C SER A 60 -11.56 -7.65 13.64
N ASP A 61 -12.14 -8.21 14.71
CA ASP A 61 -11.51 -9.27 15.50
C ASP A 61 -11.28 -10.57 14.71
N GLU A 62 -12.20 -10.94 13.83
CA GLU A 62 -12.05 -12.09 12.94
C GLU A 62 -10.86 -11.89 11.98
N LYS A 63 -10.75 -10.71 11.35
CA LYS A 63 -9.65 -10.39 10.42
C LYS A 63 -8.29 -10.38 11.13
N VAL A 64 -8.22 -9.83 12.34
CA VAL A 64 -7.00 -9.83 13.18
C VAL A 64 -6.56 -11.26 13.51
N THR A 65 -7.52 -12.11 13.87
CA THR A 65 -7.27 -13.52 14.20
C THR A 65 -6.77 -14.28 12.97
N ALA A 66 -7.42 -14.10 11.81
CA ALA A 66 -7.01 -14.71 10.55
C ALA A 66 -5.60 -14.27 10.11
N ALA A 67 -5.27 -12.99 10.33
CA ALA A 67 -3.95 -12.41 10.07
C ALA A 67 -2.89 -12.81 11.10
N LYS A 68 -3.22 -13.65 12.09
CA LYS A 68 -2.34 -14.15 13.17
C LYS A 68 -1.68 -13.03 14.00
N LEU A 69 -2.35 -11.87 14.13
CA LEU A 69 -1.82 -10.73 14.86
C LEU A 69 -2.05 -10.86 16.38
N SER A 70 -1.09 -10.37 17.17
CA SER A 70 -1.27 -10.23 18.62
C SER A 70 -2.22 -9.08 18.95
N SER A 71 -2.83 -9.07 20.14
CA SER A 71 -3.63 -7.92 20.60
C SER A 71 -2.82 -6.62 20.64
N GLN A 72 -1.52 -6.70 20.94
CA GLN A 72 -0.65 -5.53 20.94
C GLN A 72 -0.46 -4.98 19.53
N ASP A 73 -0.23 -5.84 18.54
CA ASP A 73 -0.03 -5.41 17.16
C ASP A 73 -1.33 -4.91 16.52
N LYS A 74 -2.47 -5.54 16.85
CA LYS A 74 -3.79 -5.01 16.53
C LYS A 74 -3.92 -3.55 16.99
N ASN A 75 -3.61 -3.28 18.26
CA ASN A 75 -3.76 -1.95 18.82
C ASN A 75 -2.84 -0.92 18.14
N LYS A 76 -1.59 -1.29 17.81
CA LYS A 76 -0.69 -0.42 17.04
C LYS A 76 -1.27 -0.08 15.67
N LEU A 77 -1.84 -1.06 14.96
CA LEU A 77 -2.43 -0.86 13.64
C LEU A 77 -3.70 -0.01 13.72
N LEU A 78 -4.56 -0.22 14.72
CA LEU A 78 -5.75 0.60 14.93
C LEU A 78 -5.43 2.05 15.30
N GLU A 79 -4.34 2.29 16.03
CA GLU A 79 -3.91 3.64 16.38
C GLU A 79 -3.54 4.45 15.14
N ILE A 80 -2.87 3.83 14.16
CA ILE A 80 -2.54 4.49 12.89
C ILE A 80 -3.72 4.53 11.91
N ASP A 81 -4.63 3.55 11.93
CA ASP A 81 -5.85 3.53 11.10
C ASP A 81 -6.76 4.74 11.37
N GLN A 82 -6.68 5.31 12.58
CA GLN A 82 -7.40 6.51 12.98
C GLN A 82 -6.69 7.81 12.55
N ASN A 83 -5.46 7.73 12.05
CA ASN A 83 -4.69 8.90 11.64
C ASN A 83 -5.04 9.35 10.22
N ASN A 84 -5.21 10.66 10.08
CA ASN A 84 -5.32 11.33 8.79
C ASN A 84 -4.04 12.15 8.56
N TYR A 85 -3.26 11.77 7.55
CA TYR A 85 -2.07 12.54 7.18
C TYR A 85 -2.31 13.29 5.90
N LYS A 86 -2.19 14.63 5.93
CA LYS A 86 -2.48 15.51 4.79
C LYS A 86 -3.85 15.23 4.14
N ASN A 87 -4.86 14.89 4.96
CA ASN A 87 -6.21 14.48 4.55
C ASN A 87 -6.29 13.13 3.81
N ILE A 88 -5.26 12.29 3.92
CA ILE A 88 -5.26 10.91 3.43
C ILE A 88 -5.52 10.01 4.64
N PRO A 89 -6.63 9.26 4.66
CA PRO A 89 -6.89 8.29 5.71
C PRO A 89 -5.94 7.11 5.54
N VAL A 90 -5.28 6.72 6.63
CA VAL A 90 -4.55 5.46 6.63
C VAL A 90 -5.56 4.34 6.79
N LYS A 91 -5.66 3.48 5.77
CA LYS A 91 -6.46 2.25 5.86
C LYS A 91 -5.55 1.04 5.93
N ILE A 92 -5.76 0.19 6.91
CA ILE A 92 -4.98 -1.04 7.08
C ILE A 92 -5.61 -2.19 6.30
N VAL A 93 -4.79 -2.85 5.47
CA VAL A 93 -5.14 -4.09 4.76
C VAL A 93 -4.40 -5.25 5.39
N LEU A 94 -5.14 -6.33 5.68
CA LEU A 94 -4.68 -7.55 6.30
C LEU A 94 -5.04 -8.77 5.43
N PRO A 95 -4.19 -9.81 5.41
CA PRO A 95 -4.55 -11.07 4.76
C PRO A 95 -5.52 -11.87 5.65
N THR A 96 -6.65 -12.32 5.09
CA THR A 96 -7.53 -13.27 5.79
C THR A 96 -7.12 -14.74 5.58
N TYR A 97 -6.08 -14.98 4.78
CA TYR A 97 -5.46 -16.28 4.58
C TYR A 97 -3.95 -16.15 4.82
N ILE A 98 -3.43 -16.95 5.74
CA ILE A 98 -1.99 -17.08 6.02
C ILE A 98 -1.63 -18.55 5.80
N PRO A 99 -0.59 -18.86 4.99
CA PRO A 99 -0.19 -20.24 4.77
C PRO A 99 0.16 -20.96 6.08
N ASP A 100 0.03 -22.28 6.06
CA ASP A 100 0.41 -23.11 7.21
C ASP A 100 1.90 -22.94 7.52
N GLY A 101 2.25 -22.90 8.82
CA GLY A 101 3.63 -22.68 9.28
C GLY A 101 4.08 -21.22 9.34
N PHE A 102 3.40 -20.30 8.66
CA PHE A 102 3.74 -18.87 8.75
C PHE A 102 3.24 -18.23 10.05
N LYS A 103 4.05 -17.34 10.61
CA LYS A 103 3.73 -16.52 11.79
C LYS A 103 4.10 -15.07 11.53
N VAL A 104 3.47 -14.15 12.26
CA VAL A 104 3.89 -12.74 12.28
C VAL A 104 5.26 -12.67 12.93
N GLU A 105 6.24 -12.18 12.19
CA GLU A 105 7.60 -11.93 12.68
C GLU A 105 7.71 -10.52 13.23
N LYS A 106 7.13 -9.55 12.51
CA LYS A 106 7.30 -8.14 12.83
C LYS A 106 6.10 -7.32 12.35
N VAL A 107 5.71 -6.35 13.19
CA VAL A 107 4.76 -5.30 12.83
C VAL A 107 5.42 -3.96 13.11
N GLU A 108 5.56 -3.15 12.07
CA GLU A 108 6.08 -1.80 12.16
C GLU A 108 4.98 -0.81 11.79
N VAL A 109 4.91 0.25 12.58
CA VAL A 109 4.02 1.39 12.38
C VAL A 109 4.88 2.62 12.60
N GLY A 110 4.80 3.58 11.68
CA GLY A 110 5.63 4.78 11.77
C GLY A 110 5.20 5.88 10.82
N ASP A 111 5.82 7.04 10.97
CA ASP A 111 5.63 8.21 10.11
C ASP A 111 6.98 8.54 9.44
N ASP A 112 7.14 8.11 8.19
CA ASP A 112 8.33 8.45 7.40
C ASP A 112 8.14 9.83 6.77
N LYS A 113 9.11 10.73 6.94
CA LYS A 113 9.03 12.10 6.41
C LYS A 113 8.79 12.17 4.89
N ARG A 114 9.14 11.11 4.15
CA ARG A 114 8.96 10.99 2.69
C ARG A 114 7.62 10.37 2.33
N PHE A 115 7.17 9.37 3.09
CA PHE A 115 6.02 8.52 2.74
C PHE A 115 4.77 8.77 3.59
N GLY A 116 4.88 9.60 4.64
CA GLY A 116 3.84 9.80 5.63
C GLY A 116 3.70 8.58 6.56
N PRO A 117 2.57 8.49 7.28
CA PRO A 117 2.26 7.36 8.12
C PRO A 117 2.10 6.10 7.28
N GLY A 118 2.68 5.02 7.76
CA GLY A 118 2.59 3.73 7.13
C GLY A 118 2.78 2.59 8.11
N TYR A 119 2.55 1.39 7.59
CA TYR A 119 2.74 0.16 8.33
C TYR A 119 3.38 -0.90 7.43
N SER A 120 4.04 -1.85 8.06
CA SER A 120 4.44 -3.11 7.43
C SER A 120 4.21 -4.27 8.39
N ILE A 121 3.84 -5.41 7.82
CA ILE A 121 3.65 -6.67 8.54
C ILE A 121 4.46 -7.73 7.81
N THR A 122 5.47 -8.27 8.49
CA THR A 122 6.34 -9.32 7.97
C THR A 122 5.91 -10.66 8.55
N TYR A 123 5.75 -11.64 7.67
CA TYR A 123 5.42 -13.02 8.01
C TYR A 123 6.54 -13.95 7.57
N SER A 124 6.92 -14.91 8.41
CA SER A 124 7.90 -15.94 8.05
C SER A 124 7.52 -17.32 8.58
N ASP A 125 8.04 -18.36 7.93
CA ASP A 125 7.96 -19.74 8.38
C ASP A 125 9.30 -20.26 8.93
N ASP A 126 9.29 -21.48 9.46
CA ASP A 126 10.49 -22.11 10.01
C ASP A 126 11.51 -22.55 8.93
N SER A 127 11.13 -22.50 7.65
CA SER A 127 12.02 -22.71 6.49
C SER A 127 12.62 -21.40 5.98
N ASN A 128 12.42 -20.29 6.69
CA ASN A 128 12.88 -18.95 6.33
C ASN A 128 12.30 -18.46 4.99
N ASN A 129 11.11 -18.91 4.60
CA ASN A 129 10.33 -18.26 3.56
C ASN A 129 9.58 -17.08 4.18
N CYS A 130 9.52 -15.94 3.51
CA CYS A 130 8.84 -14.77 4.08
C CYS A 130 8.10 -13.92 3.05
N PHE A 131 7.10 -13.19 3.54
CA PHE A 131 6.42 -12.16 2.78
C PHE A 131 6.09 -10.96 3.67
N GLU A 132 5.86 -9.82 3.03
CA GLU A 132 5.54 -8.56 3.67
C GLU A 132 4.36 -7.91 2.99
N ILE A 133 3.45 -7.36 3.80
CA ILE A 133 2.36 -6.49 3.36
C ILE A 133 2.60 -5.12 3.98
N SER A 134 2.53 -4.07 3.18
CA SER A 134 2.72 -2.71 3.66
C SER A 134 1.77 -1.73 3.01
N GLY A 135 1.54 -0.62 3.70
CA GLY A 135 0.82 0.52 3.15
C GLY A 135 1.42 1.83 3.62
N ALA A 136 1.55 2.81 2.72
CA ALA A 136 2.02 4.16 3.01
C ALA A 136 1.29 5.21 2.14
N SER A 137 1.33 6.48 2.55
CA SER A 137 0.65 7.58 1.84
C SER A 137 1.53 8.31 0.81
N GLY A 138 2.67 7.74 0.40
CA GLY A 138 3.62 8.40 -0.50
C GLY A 138 4.28 7.46 -1.50
N GLY A 139 4.84 8.03 -2.56
CA GLY A 139 5.37 7.30 -3.70
C GLY A 139 6.77 6.72 -3.51
N PHE A 140 6.96 5.46 -3.89
CA PHE A 140 8.24 4.79 -4.04
C PHE A 140 8.71 4.91 -5.50
N GLY A 141 10.02 4.74 -5.74
CA GLY A 141 10.56 4.70 -7.09
C GLY A 141 10.07 3.49 -7.89
N ALA A 142 10.42 3.44 -9.18
CA ALA A 142 10.10 2.30 -10.04
C ALA A 142 10.69 0.99 -9.48
N GLY A 143 9.92 -0.10 -9.57
CA GLY A 143 10.35 -1.45 -9.22
C GLY A 143 11.17 -2.12 -10.31
N ALA A 144 11.56 -3.37 -10.08
CA ALA A 144 12.12 -4.24 -11.11
C ALA A 144 11.08 -4.55 -12.20
N GLU A 145 11.54 -4.97 -13.38
CA GLU A 145 10.65 -5.38 -14.47
C GLU A 145 10.18 -6.82 -14.24
N ASP A 146 8.87 -7.02 -14.28
CA ASP A 146 8.25 -8.32 -14.08
C ASP A 146 8.41 -9.22 -15.31
N PHE A 147 8.79 -10.47 -15.06
CA PHE A 147 8.94 -11.51 -16.08
C PHE A 147 7.60 -12.19 -16.39
N GLU A 148 6.79 -12.43 -15.37
CA GLU A 148 5.44 -12.99 -15.46
C GLU A 148 4.48 -12.15 -14.62
N ILE A 149 3.25 -11.95 -15.10
CA ILE A 149 2.22 -11.18 -14.40
C ILE A 149 0.90 -11.95 -14.46
N ILE A 150 0.21 -12.05 -13.34
CA ILE A 150 -1.19 -12.49 -13.26
C ILE A 150 -2.06 -11.39 -12.67
N THR A 151 -3.33 -11.36 -13.02
CA THR A 151 -4.32 -10.52 -12.34
C THR A 151 -5.01 -11.32 -11.24
N VAL A 152 -4.92 -10.85 -10.01
CA VAL A 152 -5.59 -11.42 -8.82
C VAL A 152 -6.64 -10.45 -8.30
N ASN A 153 -7.79 -10.97 -7.85
CA ASN A 153 -8.87 -10.15 -7.30
C ASN A 153 -8.80 -10.14 -5.77
N SER A 154 -8.28 -9.06 -5.21
CA SER A 154 -8.23 -8.79 -3.78
C SER A 154 -9.58 -8.27 -3.28
N LYS A 155 -10.03 -8.74 -2.11
CA LYS A 155 -11.25 -8.22 -1.46
C LYS A 155 -11.16 -6.72 -1.14
N ALA A 156 -9.98 -6.25 -0.71
CA ALA A 156 -9.73 -4.85 -0.41
C ALA A 156 -9.39 -4.02 -1.65
N LEU A 157 -8.49 -4.53 -2.49
CA LEU A 157 -7.82 -3.73 -3.51
C LEU A 157 -8.40 -3.91 -4.93
N GLY A 158 -9.37 -4.80 -5.10
CA GLY A 158 -9.91 -5.15 -6.41
C GLY A 158 -8.89 -5.91 -7.26
N ASN A 159 -8.83 -5.62 -8.55
CA ASN A 159 -7.88 -6.28 -9.45
C ASN A 159 -6.46 -5.75 -9.23
N VAL A 160 -5.54 -6.64 -8.89
CA VAL A 160 -4.12 -6.36 -8.65
C VAL A 160 -3.28 -7.17 -9.65
N GLU A 161 -2.32 -6.52 -10.28
CA GLU A 161 -1.29 -7.19 -11.09
C GLU A 161 -0.19 -7.70 -10.16
N LEU A 162 -0.13 -9.02 -9.98
CA LEU A 162 0.89 -9.70 -9.19
C LEU A 162 2.00 -10.19 -10.12
N GLY A 163 3.18 -9.61 -9.96
CA GLY A 163 4.35 -9.90 -10.77
C GLY A 163 5.28 -10.93 -10.13
N TYR A 164 5.96 -11.69 -10.98
CA TYR A 164 7.15 -12.44 -10.66
C TYR A 164 8.33 -11.85 -11.43
N THR A 165 9.36 -11.47 -10.70
CA THR A 165 10.64 -10.98 -11.21
C THR A 165 11.70 -12.06 -10.99
N GLN A 166 12.44 -12.44 -12.04
CA GLN A 166 13.52 -13.43 -11.94
C GLN A 166 14.72 -12.94 -11.12
N PHE A 167 14.92 -11.61 -11.05
CA PHE A 167 16.03 -11.00 -10.34
C PHE A 167 15.69 -9.59 -9.84
N ASP A 168 15.75 -9.39 -8.52
CA ASP A 168 15.65 -8.09 -7.87
C ASP A 168 17.03 -7.64 -7.37
N GLN A 169 17.43 -6.40 -7.68
CA GLN A 169 18.76 -5.87 -7.33
C GLN A 169 18.93 -5.62 -5.82
N VAL A 170 17.84 -5.40 -5.09
CA VAL A 170 17.86 -5.12 -3.65
C VAL A 170 18.08 -6.41 -2.87
N THR A 171 17.41 -7.49 -3.27
CA THR A 171 17.45 -8.77 -2.57
C THR A 171 18.44 -9.76 -3.18
N ASN A 172 18.91 -9.51 -4.41
CA ASN A 172 19.77 -10.40 -5.20
C ASN A 172 19.18 -11.81 -5.39
N GLN A 173 17.86 -11.89 -5.54
CA GLN A 173 17.10 -13.13 -5.72
C GLN A 173 15.79 -12.89 -6.49
N PRO A 174 15.07 -13.94 -6.93
CA PRO A 174 13.74 -13.79 -7.48
C PRO A 174 12.79 -13.14 -6.48
N ARG A 175 11.78 -12.45 -6.98
CA ARG A 175 10.82 -11.71 -6.16
C ARG A 175 9.43 -11.82 -6.74
N ILE A 176 8.45 -11.91 -5.86
CA ILE A 176 7.03 -11.89 -6.18
C ILE A 176 6.43 -10.68 -5.49
N GLY A 177 5.61 -9.91 -6.21
CA GLY A 177 4.92 -8.82 -5.57
C GLY A 177 4.10 -7.92 -6.47
N PHE A 178 3.44 -6.98 -5.83
CA PHE A 178 2.83 -5.84 -6.50
C PHE A 178 3.22 -4.57 -5.77
N ASN A 179 3.24 -3.48 -6.51
CA ASN A 179 3.55 -2.17 -5.99
C ASN A 179 2.58 -1.12 -6.54
N GLN A 180 1.67 -0.62 -5.71
CA GLN A 180 0.82 0.51 -6.09
C GLN A 180 1.48 1.87 -5.86
N PHE A 181 2.70 1.89 -5.31
CA PHE A 181 3.38 3.13 -5.02
C PHE A 181 3.74 3.87 -6.32
N THR A 182 3.19 5.08 -6.48
CA THR A 182 3.37 5.89 -7.67
C THR A 182 4.72 6.61 -7.68
N VAL A 183 5.12 7.09 -8.86
CA VAL A 183 6.36 7.82 -9.10
C VAL A 183 6.63 8.92 -8.07
N GLN A 184 7.92 9.07 -7.74
CA GLN A 184 8.46 10.05 -6.81
C GLN A 184 7.93 11.47 -7.08
N GLY A 185 7.32 12.09 -6.07
CA GLY A 185 6.86 13.50 -6.11
C GLY A 185 5.34 13.70 -6.25
N VAL A 186 4.57 12.65 -6.53
CA VAL A 186 3.11 12.68 -6.42
C VAL A 186 2.73 12.11 -5.07
N ILE A 187 2.12 12.92 -4.20
CA ILE A 187 1.42 12.41 -3.01
C ILE A 187 0.03 12.00 -3.51
N PRO A 188 -0.29 10.70 -3.54
CA PRO A 188 -1.62 10.25 -3.94
C PRO A 188 -2.65 10.77 -2.94
N SER A 189 -3.90 10.94 -3.37
CA SER A 189 -5.01 11.27 -2.46
C SER A 189 -5.44 10.10 -1.58
N GLU A 190 -4.81 8.94 -1.73
CA GLU A 190 -5.19 7.66 -1.13
C GLU A 190 -3.95 6.90 -0.66
N GLN A 191 -4.14 6.00 0.31
CA GLN A 191 -3.10 5.09 0.76
C GLN A 191 -2.72 4.14 -0.38
N GLN A 192 -1.43 3.88 -0.54
CA GLN A 192 -0.88 2.91 -1.49
C GLN A 192 -0.40 1.67 -0.77
N TYR A 193 -0.49 0.53 -1.44
CA TYR A 193 -0.19 -0.78 -0.87
C TYR A 193 0.88 -1.52 -1.66
N SER A 194 1.60 -2.39 -0.96
CA SER A 194 2.48 -3.36 -1.61
C SER A 194 2.46 -4.70 -0.91
N PHE A 195 2.76 -5.73 -1.69
CA PHE A 195 3.04 -7.08 -1.21
C PHE A 195 4.36 -7.53 -1.81
N TRP A 196 5.23 -8.12 -1.00
CA TRP A 196 6.54 -8.61 -1.44
C TRP A 196 6.91 -9.93 -0.81
N SER A 197 7.45 -10.84 -1.62
CA SER A 197 8.12 -12.05 -1.17
C SER A 197 9.39 -12.28 -2.00
N PRO A 198 10.58 -12.31 -1.40
CA PRO A 198 10.88 -12.04 0.01
C PRO A 198 10.45 -10.63 0.46
N GLY A 199 10.21 -10.47 1.77
CA GLY A 199 9.91 -9.16 2.37
C GLY A 199 11.09 -8.18 2.27
N ILE A 200 10.80 -6.87 2.26
CA ILE A 200 11.86 -5.84 2.17
C ILE A 200 12.61 -5.72 3.50
N VAL A 201 11.88 -5.75 4.62
CA VAL A 201 12.46 -5.60 5.95
C VAL A 201 13.32 -6.82 6.33
N ASN A 202 12.97 -8.01 5.83
CA ASN A 202 13.75 -9.23 5.97
C ASN A 202 14.19 -9.76 4.59
N SER A 203 15.08 -9.02 3.93
CA SER A 203 15.58 -9.37 2.59
C SER A 203 16.46 -10.64 2.55
N GLN A 204 16.75 -11.25 3.71
CA GLN A 204 17.56 -12.47 3.85
C GLN A 204 16.71 -13.76 3.89
N CYS A 205 15.41 -13.64 3.65
CA CYS A 205 14.49 -14.78 3.56
C CYS A 205 14.34 -15.26 2.11
N ASN A 206 13.77 -16.45 1.92
CA ASN A 206 13.38 -16.97 0.61
C ASN A 206 12.02 -16.42 0.18
N ALA A 207 11.82 -16.30 -1.14
CA ALA A 207 10.50 -16.08 -1.70
C ALA A 207 9.58 -17.28 -1.45
N ILE A 208 8.29 -17.03 -1.28
CA ILE A 208 7.24 -18.06 -1.27
C ILE A 208 6.91 -18.52 -2.69
N GLU A 209 6.13 -19.59 -2.82
CA GLU A 209 5.61 -20.04 -4.11
C GLU A 209 4.62 -19.04 -4.72
N PHE A 210 4.66 -18.89 -6.05
CA PHE A 210 3.85 -17.87 -6.76
C PHE A 210 2.34 -18.08 -6.59
N GLN A 211 1.87 -19.34 -6.60
CA GLN A 211 0.46 -19.65 -6.35
C GLN A 211 0.06 -19.32 -4.90
N GLU A 212 0.99 -19.41 -3.96
CA GLU A 212 0.71 -19.10 -2.56
C GLU A 212 0.62 -17.58 -2.34
N ALA A 213 1.50 -16.82 -3.00
CA ALA A 213 1.40 -15.36 -3.07
C ALA A 213 0.05 -14.91 -3.62
N ALA A 214 -0.43 -15.54 -4.70
CA ALA A 214 -1.73 -15.23 -5.28
C ALA A 214 -2.88 -15.37 -4.26
N LYS A 215 -2.93 -16.50 -3.52
CA LYS A 215 -3.96 -16.71 -2.48
C LYS A 215 -3.90 -15.68 -1.36
N ILE A 216 -2.69 -15.31 -0.93
CA ILE A 216 -2.52 -14.27 0.11
C ILE A 216 -3.08 -12.94 -0.41
N VAL A 217 -2.72 -12.54 -1.63
CA VAL A 217 -3.16 -11.28 -2.26
C VAL A 217 -4.68 -11.26 -2.47
N GLU A 218 -5.28 -12.35 -2.94
CA GLU A 218 -6.74 -12.51 -3.05
C GLU A 218 -7.44 -12.33 -1.70
N SER A 219 -6.80 -12.79 -0.62
CA SER A 219 -7.36 -12.74 0.73
C SER A 219 -7.25 -11.38 1.42
N LEU A 220 -6.53 -10.41 0.83
CA LEU A 220 -6.32 -9.09 1.42
C LEU A 220 -7.65 -8.36 1.60
N ASP A 221 -7.93 -7.93 2.82
CA ASP A 221 -9.17 -7.28 3.24
C ASP A 221 -8.86 -6.10 4.20
N TYR A 222 -9.72 -5.09 4.24
CA TYR A 222 -9.55 -3.94 5.12
C TYR A 222 -9.83 -4.34 6.58
N LEU A 223 -8.95 -3.96 7.50
CA LEU A 223 -9.17 -4.16 8.94
C LEU A 223 -10.47 -3.50 9.39
N ASN A 224 -10.69 -2.25 8.96
CA ASN A 224 -11.93 -1.49 9.14
C ASN A 224 -12.46 -1.03 7.77
N PRO A 225 -13.62 -1.53 7.31
CA PRO A 225 -14.20 -1.18 6.01
C PRO A 225 -14.75 0.26 5.95
#